data_AF-A0A086YTK1-F1
#
_entry.id   AF-A0A086YTK1-F1
#
_cell.length_a   1.000
_cell.length_b   1.000
_cell.length_c   1.000
_cell.angle_alpha   90.00
_cell.angle_beta   90.00
_cell.angle_gamma   90.00
#
_symmetry.space_group_name_H-M   'P 1'
#
loop_
_entity.id
_entity.type
_entity.pdbx_description
1 polymer ?
#
loop_
_entity_poly.entity_id
_entity_poly.type
_entity_poly.pdbx_seq_one_letter_code
_entity_poly.pdbx_strand_id
1 'polypeptide(L)' 'MQLPETKKKLVEILSVLSESKLKEVIDFASYLRTREEREELLGMQMSSKTYLDWLSSENDIYDEVFKNELKQR' A
#
# COMPACT_ATOMS: atom_id res chain seq x y z
N MET A 1 -2.44 -26.80 -18.86
CA MET A 1 -1.82 -25.55 -18.37
C MET A 1 -0.66 -25.93 -17.47
N GLN A 2 0.56 -25.50 -17.78
CA GLN A 2 1.70 -25.73 -16.87
C GLN A 2 1.65 -24.70 -15.73
N LEU A 3 1.85 -25.15 -14.50
CA LEU A 3 1.98 -24.28 -13.34
C LEU A 3 3.24 -23.41 -13.49
N PRO A 4 3.19 -22.10 -13.17
CA PRO A 4 4.39 -21.25 -13.12
C PRO A 4 5.48 -21.85 -12.23
N GLU A 5 6.75 -21.68 -12.62
CA GLU A 5 7.94 -22.18 -11.91
C GLU A 5 7.89 -21.88 -10.40
N THR A 6 7.48 -20.65 -10.05
CA THR A 6 7.35 -20.17 -8.66
C THR A 6 6.30 -20.94 -7.88
N LYS A 7 5.18 -21.31 -8.51
CA LYS A 7 4.14 -22.11 -7.85
C LYS A 7 4.61 -23.55 -7.62
N LYS A 8 5.41 -24.11 -8.52
CA LYS A 8 5.98 -25.45 -8.34
C LYS A 8 6.92 -25.51 -7.14
N LYS A 9 7.87 -24.56 -7.06
CA LYS A 9 8.78 -24.46 -5.91
C LYS A 9 8.04 -24.26 -4.59
N LEU A 10 6.96 -23.49 -4.58
CA LEU A 10 6.14 -23.31 -3.38
C LEU A 10 5.50 -24.64 -2.94
N VAL A 11 4.95 -25.43 -3.87
CA VAL A 11 4.38 -26.75 -3.57
C VAL A 11 5.44 -27.71 -3.01
N GLU A 12 6.66 -27.69 -3.57
CA GLU A 12 7.78 -28.48 -3.05
C GLU A 12 8.17 -28.09 -1.62
N ILE A 13 8.15 -26.80 -1.29
CA ILE A 13 8.42 -26.33 0.07
C ILE A 13 7.29 -26.72 1.02
N LEU A 14 6.03 -26.56 0.59
CA LEU A 14 4.86 -26.91 1.42
C LEU A 14 4.78 -28.41 1.71
N SER A 15 5.28 -29.28 0.83
CA SER A 15 5.20 -30.73 1.01
C SER A 15 6.09 -31.26 2.15
N VAL A 16 7.10 -30.49 2.56
CA VAL A 16 8.06 -30.87 3.62
C VAL A 16 7.79 -30.17 4.95
N LEU A 17 6.88 -29.20 4.99
CA LEU A 17 6.57 -28.42 6.20
C LEU A 17 5.61 -29.16 7.11
N SER A 18 5.78 -28.96 8.42
CA SER A 18 4.82 -29.43 9.42
C SER A 18 3.55 -28.59 9.38
N GLU A 19 2.44 -29.14 9.86
CA GLU A 19 1.14 -28.46 9.90
C GLU A 19 1.20 -27.10 10.63
N SER A 20 1.97 -27.02 11.71
CA SER A 20 2.21 -25.76 12.43
C SER A 20 2.82 -24.67 11.54
N LYS A 21 3.76 -25.05 10.68
CA LYS A 21 4.44 -24.13 9.75
C LYS A 21 3.59 -23.81 8.53
N LEU A 22 2.78 -24.77 8.06
CA LEU A 22 1.79 -24.51 7.02
C LEU A 22 0.78 -23.45 7.46
N LYS A 23 0.34 -23.47 8.72
CA LYS A 23 -0.53 -22.44 9.28
C LYS A 23 0.12 -21.05 9.25
N GLU A 24 1.37 -20.94 9.68
CA GLU A 24 2.13 -19.67 9.60
C GLU A 24 2.24 -19.16 8.15
N VAL A 25 2.46 -20.05 7.17
CA VAL A 25 2.52 -19.68 5.76
C VAL A 25 1.17 -19.20 5.23
N ILE A 26 0.06 -19.83 5.64
CA ILE A 26 -1.30 -19.41 5.27
C ILE A 26 -1.61 -18.03 5.85
N ASP A 27 -1.27 -17.80 7.12
CA ASP A 27 -1.48 -16.51 7.78
C ASP A 27 -0.67 -15.41 7.08
N PHE A 28 0.58 -15.69 6.74
CA PHE A 28 1.45 -14.76 6.00
C PHE A 28 0.94 -14.48 4.58
N ALA A 29 0.52 -15.50 3.84
CA ALA A 29 -0.07 -15.32 2.51
C ALA A 29 -1.36 -14.48 2.55
N SER A 30 -2.19 -14.70 3.58
CA SER A 30 -3.41 -13.90 3.81
C SER A 30 -3.08 -12.45 4.11
N TYR A 31 -2.06 -12.20 4.95
CA TYR A 31 -1.55 -10.86 5.22
C TYR A 31 -1.07 -10.14 3.94
N LEU A 32 -0.28 -10.81 3.10
CA LEU A 32 0.20 -10.23 1.85
C LEU A 32 -0.96 -9.81 0.93
N ARG A 33 -1.97 -10.68 0.76
CA ARG A 33 -3.16 -10.37 -0.04
C ARG A 33 -3.88 -9.13 0.48
N THR A 34 -4.16 -9.07 1.78
CA THR A 34 -4.86 -7.92 2.38
C THR A 34 -4.02 -6.64 2.35
N ARG A 35 -2.69 -6.75 2.38
CA ARG A 35 -1.81 -5.59 2.23
C ARG A 35 -1.87 -5.03 0.82
N GLU A 36 -1.80 -5.88 -0.21
CA GLU A 36 -1.94 -5.45 -1.61
C GLU A 36 -3.30 -4.78 -1.84
N GLU A 37 -4.40 -5.37 -1.36
CA GLU A 37 -5.74 -4.77 -1.44
C GLU A 37 -5.81 -3.39 -0.76
N ARG A 38 -5.14 -3.24 0.39
CA ARG A 38 -5.08 -1.97 1.13
C ARG A 38 -4.23 -0.92 0.41
N GLU A 39 -3.07 -1.31 -0.10
CA GLU A 39 -2.17 -0.42 -0.85
C GLU A 39 -2.83 0.05 -2.15
N GLU A 40 -3.54 -0.84 -2.84
CA GLU A 40 -4.33 -0.51 -4.02
C GLU A 40 -5.44 0.49 -3.69
N LEU A 41 -6.21 0.25 -2.61
CA LEU A 41 -7.27 1.15 -2.16
C LEU A 41 -6.73 2.53 -1.73
N LEU A 42 -5.58 2.57 -1.04
CA LEU A 42 -4.90 3.82 -0.70
C LEU A 42 -4.41 4.56 -1.95
N GLY A 43 -3.86 3.84 -2.93
CA GLY A 43 -3.48 4.41 -4.22
C GLY A 43 -4.68 5.01 -4.96
N MET A 44 -5.83 4.33 -4.95
CA MET A 44 -7.07 4.84 -5.51
C MET A 44 -7.56 6.10 -4.78
N GLN A 45 -7.45 6.16 -3.45
CA GLN A 45 -7.82 7.34 -2.66
C GLN A 45 -6.90 8.54 -2.92
N MET A 46 -5.58 8.31 -2.98
CA MET A 46 -4.59 9.36 -3.22
C MET A 46 -4.53 9.83 -4.68
N SER A 47 -5.08 9.06 -5.63
CA SER A 47 -5.26 9.49 -7.02
C SER A 47 -6.58 10.24 -7.26
N SER A 48 -7.42 10.38 -6.23
CA SER A 48 -8.65 11.16 -6.32
C SER A 48 -8.35 12.62 -6.63
N LYS A 49 -9.08 13.17 -7.61
CA LYS A 49 -9.00 14.58 -7.99
C LYS A 49 -9.17 15.52 -6.79
N THR A 50 -10.09 15.20 -5.87
CA THR A 50 -10.31 16.00 -4.66
C THR A 50 -9.09 16.05 -3.74
N TYR A 51 -8.34 14.95 -3.62
CA TYR A 51 -7.13 14.88 -2.80
C TYR A 51 -5.98 15.66 -3.45
N LEU A 52 -5.83 15.53 -4.77
CA LEU A 52 -4.84 16.28 -5.53
C LEU A 52 -5.14 17.79 -5.55
N ASP A 53 -6.43 18.17 -5.66
CA ASP A 53 -6.88 19.56 -5.58
C ASP A 53 -6.66 20.14 -4.16
N TRP A 54 -6.84 19.34 -3.10
CA TRP A 54 -6.52 19.74 -1.72
C TRP A 54 -5.02 19.95 -1.49
N LEU A 55 -4.17 19.12 -2.10
CA LEU A 55 -2.70 19.27 -2.07
C LEU A 55 -2.18 20.37 -3.01
N SER A 56 -3.03 20.94 -3.86
CA SER A 56 -2.59 21.97 -4.80
C SER A 56 -2.14 23.23 -4.06
N SER A 57 -1.14 23.91 -4.62
CA SER A 57 -0.69 25.21 -4.12
C SER A 57 -1.76 26.30 -4.16
N GLU A 58 -2.86 26.08 -4.90
CA GLU A 58 -4.03 26.96 -4.92
C GLU A 58 -4.82 26.89 -3.60
N ASN A 59 -4.68 25.78 -2.85
CA ASN A 59 -5.24 25.58 -1.50
C ASN A 59 -4.18 25.68 -0.40
N ASP A 60 -3.01 26.28 -0.68
CA ASP A 60 -1.96 26.46 0.31
C ASP A 60 -2.34 27.56 1.32
N ILE A 61 -3.00 27.15 2.40
CA ILE A 61 -3.42 28.00 3.50
C ILE A 61 -2.24 28.70 4.20
N TYR A 62 -0.99 28.23 4.02
CA TYR A 62 0.17 28.87 4.63
C TYR A 62 0.47 30.23 3.96
N ASP A 63 0.22 30.36 2.66
CA ASP A 63 0.41 31.62 1.93
C ASP A 63 -0.62 32.69 2.34
N GLU A 64 -1.81 32.30 2.80
CA GLU A 64 -2.83 33.24 3.25
C GLU A 64 -2.66 33.63 4.72
N VAL A 65 -2.31 32.69 5.59
CA VAL A 65 -2.22 32.92 7.05
C VAL A 65 -0.94 33.67 7.44
N PHE A 66 0.19 33.40 6.79
CA PHE A 66 1.50 33.96 7.20
C PHE A 66 1.98 35.12 6.33
N LYS A 67 1.15 35.60 5.38
CA LYS A 67 1.47 36.72 4.48
C LYS A 67 1.90 38.01 5.20
N ASN A 68 1.45 38.20 6.44
CA ASN A 68 1.75 39.39 7.25
C ASN A 68 3.06 39.28 8.04
N GLU A 69 3.61 38.07 8.23
CA GLU A 69 4.84 37.85 9.01
C GLU A 69 6.10 37.96 8.14
N LEU A 70 6.01 37.67 6.84
CA LEU A 70 7.13 37.76 5.91
C LEU A 70 7.48 39.19 5.46
N LYS A 71 6.58 40.17 5.67
CA LYS A 71 6.78 41.57 5.25
C LYS A 71 7.39 42.49 6.31
N GLN A 72 7.70 41.98 7.50
CA GLN A 72 8.26 42.78 8.61
C GLN A 72 9.78 42.60 8.83
N ARG A 73 10.54 42.28 7.77
CA ARG A 73 12.01 42.30 7.82
C ARG A 73 12.60 43.43 6.97
#